data_AF-A0A381U1P3-F1
#
_entry.id   AF-A0A381U1P3-F1
#
_cell.length_a   1.000
_cell.length_b   1.000
_cell.length_c   1.000
_cell.angle_alpha   90.00
_cell.angle_beta   90.00
_cell.angle_gamma   90.00
#
_symmetry.space_group_name_H-M   'P 1'
#
loop_
_entity.id
_entity.type
_entity.pdbx_description
1 polymer ?
#
loop_
_entity_poly.entity_id
_entity_poly.type
_entity_poly.pdbx_seq_one_letter_code
_entity_poly.pdbx_strand_id
1 'polypeptide(L)' 'MLRRIQAYASFVRFSHSVFALPFALAGMVLASRYTQVTLSRVGWVIAAMVAARTAAMGFNRLVDARHDALNPRTEAR' A
#
# COMPACT_ATOMS: atom_id res chain seq x y z
N MET A 1 11.95 -25.63 2.87
CA MET A 1 10.65 -24.93 2.64
C MET A 1 10.67 -23.46 3.06
N LEU A 2 11.22 -23.08 4.23
CA LEU A 2 11.29 -21.68 4.69
C LEU A 2 11.91 -20.68 3.68
N ARG A 3 12.98 -21.09 2.98
CA ARG A 3 13.64 -20.25 1.96
C ARG A 3 12.72 -19.85 0.79
N ARG A 4 11.78 -20.70 0.39
CA ARG A 4 10.81 -20.38 -0.69
C ARG A 4 9.77 -19.38 -0.20
N ILE A 5 9.32 -19.49 1.05
CA ILE A 5 8.37 -18.54 1.65
C ILE A 5 9.02 -17.15 1.79
N GLN A 6 10.30 -17.08 2.20
CA GLN A 6 11.07 -15.83 2.19
C GLN A 6 11.24 -15.25 0.78
N ALA A 7 11.47 -16.10 -0.24
CA ALA A 7 11.59 -15.64 -1.63
C ALA A 7 10.25 -15.09 -2.17
N TYR A 8 9.12 -15.72 -1.84
CA TYR A 8 7.79 -15.22 -2.19
C TYR A 8 7.43 -13.93 -1.43
N ALA A 9 7.78 -13.82 -0.14
CA ALA A 9 7.61 -12.59 0.64
C ALA A 9 8.48 -11.44 0.09
N SER A 10 9.69 -11.74 -0.38
CA SER A 10 10.59 -10.78 -1.01
C SER A 10 10.07 -10.25 -2.36
N PHE A 11 9.25 -11.02 -3.08
CA PHE A 11 8.73 -10.65 -4.39
C PHE A 11 7.52 -9.71 -4.31
N VAL A 12 6.77 -9.75 -3.20
CA VAL A 12 5.65 -8.84 -2.93
C VAL A 12 6.20 -7.54 -2.36
N ARG A 13 6.90 -6.74 -3.18
CA ARG A 13 7.15 -5.30 -2.99
C ARG A 13 7.38 -4.83 -1.54
N PHE A 14 8.21 -5.54 -0.77
CA PHE A 14 8.45 -5.20 0.64
C PHE A 14 8.99 -3.78 0.77
N SER A 15 9.82 -3.30 -0.17
CA SER A 15 10.52 -2.02 -0.05
C SER A 15 9.62 -0.78 0.03
N HIS A 16 8.46 -0.74 -0.64
CA HIS A 16 7.51 0.38 -0.50
C HIS A 16 6.47 0.16 0.61
N SER A 17 6.19 -1.11 0.95
CA SER A 17 5.27 -1.48 2.03
C SER A 17 5.91 -1.36 3.41
N VAL A 18 7.24 -1.51 3.53
CA VAL A 18 8.02 -1.33 4.78
C VAL A 18 7.87 0.07 5.35
N PHE A 19 7.79 1.10 4.51
CA PHE A 19 7.51 2.46 4.98
C PHE A 19 6.08 2.65 5.51
N ALA A 20 5.12 1.89 5.00
CA ALA A 20 3.71 1.99 5.41
C ALA A 20 3.37 1.07 6.60
N LEU A 21 4.15 0.01 6.80
CA LEU A 21 4.06 -0.96 7.89
C LEU A 21 4.03 -0.33 9.29
N PRO A 22 4.91 0.63 9.67
CA PRO A 22 4.85 1.24 11.00
C PRO A 22 3.55 2.01 11.24
N PHE A 23 2.99 2.67 10.21
CA PHE A 23 1.68 3.35 10.32
C PHE A 23 0.53 2.35 10.47
N ALA A 24 0.57 1.26 9.71
CA ALA A 24 -0.43 0.19 9.81
C ALA A 24 -0.39 -0.51 11.18
N LEU A 25 0.81 -0.80 11.69
CA LEU A 25 1.03 -1.39 13.01
C LEU A 25 0.58 -0.44 14.13
N ALA A 26 0.90 0.85 14.03
CA ALA A 26 0.44 1.86 15.00
C ALA A 26 -1.10 1.94 15.04
N GLY A 27 -1.76 1.95 13.87
CA GLY A 27 -3.22 1.90 13.78
C GLY A 27 -3.81 0.61 14.37
N MET A 28 -3.16 -0.53 14.15
CA MET A 28 -3.55 -1.81 14.74
C MET A 28 -3.40 -1.84 16.26
N VAL A 29 -2.32 -1.28 16.81
CA VAL A 29 -2.11 -1.17 18.27
C VAL A 29 -3.15 -0.25 18.91
N LEU A 30 -3.58 0.79 18.21
CA LEU A 30 -4.68 1.63 18.68
C LEU A 30 -6.02 0.88 18.62
N ALA A 31 -6.30 0.20 17.51
CA ALA A 31 -7.52 -0.58 17.31
C ALA A 31 -7.62 -1.80 18.25
N SER A 32 -6.49 -2.36 18.68
CA SER A 32 -6.45 -3.52 19.59
C SER A 32 -7.05 -3.24 20.97
N ARG A 33 -7.18 -1.96 21.34
CA ARG A 33 -7.84 -1.53 22.58
C ARG A 33 -9.37 -1.69 22.54
N TYR A 34 -9.95 -1.71 21.35
CA TYR A 34 -11.40 -1.77 21.12
C TYR A 34 -11.84 -3.08 20.48
N THR A 35 -10.94 -3.81 19.82
CA THR A 35 -11.30 -5.03 19.11
C THR A 35 -10.12 -6.01 19.03
N GLN A 36 -10.39 -7.32 19.09
CA GLN A 36 -9.34 -8.32 18.97
C GLN A 36 -8.71 -8.30 17.57
N VAL A 37 -7.38 -8.27 17.50
CA VAL A 37 -6.65 -8.32 16.23
C VAL A 37 -6.48 -9.78 15.83
N THR A 38 -7.19 -10.21 14.77
CA THR A 38 -7.08 -11.55 14.19
C THR A 38 -6.24 -11.49 12.91
N LEU A 39 -5.54 -12.58 12.55
CA LEU A 39 -4.78 -12.67 11.28
C LEU A 39 -5.61 -12.31 10.04
N SER A 40 -6.91 -12.65 10.03
CA SER A 40 -7.84 -12.27 8.97
C SER A 40 -7.99 -10.76 8.82
N ARG A 41 -8.07 -10.01 9.93
CA ARG A 41 -8.15 -8.54 9.92
C ARG A 41 -6.86 -7.92 9.43
N VAL A 42 -5.71 -8.48 9.79
CA VAL A 42 -4.41 -8.05 9.25
C VAL A 42 -4.40 -8.21 7.72
N GLY A 43 -4.89 -9.35 7.21
CA GLY A 43 -5.03 -9.59 5.77
C GLY A 43 -5.93 -8.55 5.08
N TRP A 44 -7.09 -8.23 5.68
CA TRP A 44 -8.00 -7.22 5.16
C TRP A 44 -7.42 -5.81 5.19
N VAL A 45 -6.68 -5.43 6.24
CA VAL A 45 -5.99 -4.14 6.32
C VAL A 45 -4.95 -4.01 5.21
N ILE A 46 -4.17 -5.06 4.96
CA ILE A 46 -3.19 -5.07 3.87
C ILE A 46 -3.89 -4.96 2.51
N ALA A 47 -4.95 -5.73 2.29
CA ALA A 47 -5.73 -5.66 1.06
C ALA A 47 -6.31 -4.25 0.82
N ALA A 48 -6.88 -3.63 1.87
CA ALA A 48 -7.40 -2.28 1.83
C ALA A 48 -6.31 -1.24 1.53
N MET A 49 -5.12 -1.36 2.14
CA MET A 49 -4.00 -0.45 1.87
C MET A 49 -3.51 -0.54 0.42
N VAL A 50 -3.40 -1.76 -0.14
CA VAL A 50 -2.97 -1.96 -1.53
C VAL A 50 -4.03 -1.42 -2.49
N ALA A 51 -5.31 -1.70 -2.23
CA ALA A 51 -6.42 -1.18 -3.01
C ALA A 51 -6.48 0.36 -2.97
N ALA A 52 -6.38 0.96 -1.78
CA ALA A 52 -6.39 2.42 -1.62
C ALA A 52 -5.22 3.08 -2.35
N ARG A 53 -4.02 2.50 -2.27
CA ARG A 53 -2.84 3.07 -2.94
C ARG A 53 -2.91 2.96 -4.47
N THR A 54 -3.43 1.85 -4.99
CA THR A 54 -3.64 1.68 -6.44
C THR A 54 -4.76 2.58 -6.95
N ALA A 55 -5.87 2.69 -6.21
CA ALA A 55 -6.96 3.60 -6.50
C ALA A 55 -6.50 5.07 -6.49
N ALA A 56 -5.73 5.49 -5.48
CA ALA A 56 -5.20 6.85 -5.40
C ALA A 56 -4.28 7.18 -6.58
N MET A 57 -3.35 6.29 -6.95
CA MET A 57 -2.50 6.50 -8.13
C MET A 57 -3.31 6.53 -9.43
N GLY A 58 -4.31 5.67 -9.58
CA GLY A 58 -5.19 5.65 -10.75
C GLY A 58 -6.03 6.92 -10.85
N PHE A 59 -6.55 7.39 -9.72
CA PHE A 59 -7.34 8.62 -9.63
C PHE A 59 -6.49 9.86 -9.92
N ASN A 60 -5.32 9.97 -9.31
CA ASN A 60 -4.37 11.05 -9.60
C ASN A 60 -4.06 11.08 -11.11
N ARG A 61 -3.82 9.92 -11.73
CA ARG A 61 -3.57 9.86 -13.18
C ARG A 61 -4.78 10.28 -14.02
N LEU A 62 -6.01 10.02 -13.59
CA LEU A 62 -7.22 10.41 -14.32
C LEU A 62 -7.48 11.92 -14.22
N VAL A 63 -7.33 12.49 -13.04
CA VAL A 63 -7.59 13.90 -12.77
C VAL A 63 -6.44 14.77 -13.27
N ASP A 64 -5.20 14.36 -13.01
CA ASP A 64 -4.01 15.12 -13.39
C ASP A 64 -3.66 14.96 -14.87
N ALA A 65 -4.29 14.05 -15.63
CA ALA A 65 -4.04 13.89 -17.08
C ALA A 65 -4.15 15.20 -17.88
N ARG A 66 -5.08 16.10 -17.51
CA ARG A 66 -5.24 17.41 -18.19
C ARG A 66 -4.21 18.44 -17.72
N HIS A 67 -3.72 18.31 -16.49
CA HIS A 67 -2.75 19.21 -15.89
C HIS A 67 -1.29 18.81 -16.22
N ASP A 68 -0.99 17.51 -16.24
CA ASP A 68 0.30 16.94 -16.63
C ASP A 68 0.63 17.24 -18.11
N ALA A 69 -0.37 17.29 -18.98
CA ALA A 69 -0.23 17.65 -20.40
C ALA A 69 0.16 19.12 -20.65
N LEU A 70 -0.03 20.00 -19.66
CA LEU A 70 0.31 21.43 -19.74
C LEU A 70 1.63 21.74 -19.04
N ASN A 71 2.29 20.74 -18.43
CA ASN A 71 3.48 20.94 -17.63
C ASN A 71 4.74 20.49 -18.40
N PRO A 72 5.62 21.42 -18.83
CA PRO A 72 6.78 21.12 -19.68
C PRO A 72 7.87 20.26 -19.01
N ARG A 73 7.68 19.83 -17.75
CA ARG A 73 8.56 18.87 -17.06
C ARG A 73 8.09 17.41 -17.12
N THR A 74 6.85 17.15 -17.53
CA THR A 74 6.24 15.79 -17.55
C THR A 74 5.92 15.28 -18.95
N GLU A 75 6.28 16.04 -19.99
CA GLU A 75 5.96 15.79 -21.40
C GLU A 75 6.58 14.51 -21.99
N ALA A 76 7.63 13.96 -21.36
CA ALA A 76 8.38 12.81 -21.87
C ALA A 76 8.10 11.48 -21.14
N ARG A 77 6.94 11.32 -20.51
CA ARG A 77 6.58 10.08 -19.78
C ARG A 77 5.41 9.32 -20.39
#